data_AF-A0A6J7UFX7-F1
#
_entry.id   AF-A0A6J7UFX7-F1
#
_cell.length_a   1.000
_cell.length_b   1.000
_cell.length_c   1.000
_cell.angle_alpha   90.00
_cell.angle_beta   90.00
_cell.angle_gamma   90.00
#
_symmetry.space_group_name_H-M   'P 1'
#
loop_
_entity.id
_entity.type
_entity.pdbx_description
1 polymer ?
#
loop_
_entity_poly.entity_id
_entity_poly.type
_entity_poly.pdbx_seq_one_letter_code
_entity_poly.pdbx_strand_id
1 'polypeptide(L)'
;MDGSQKLPQRIFASANDLVKLGLETDHITLIIAAWLRFLEISEKVNDPLADSLQKLVRNPDALQSVSDTLSFEGLATKVNSQLFIQIANWLTELRSKPVREVLQILKS
;
A
#
# COMPACT_ATOMS: atom_id res chain seq x y z
N MET A 1 2.87 2.44 13.66
CA MET A 1 1.91 2.17 14.75
C MET A 1 0.51 2.55 14.27
N ASP A 2 -0.45 1.63 14.35
CA ASP A 2 -1.85 1.75 13.92
C ASP A 2 -2.01 2.24 12.47
N GLY A 3 -1.25 1.67 11.55
CA GLY A 3 -1.36 2.00 10.14
C GLY A 3 -2.77 1.73 9.60
N SER A 4 -3.35 0.58 9.94
CA SER A 4 -4.69 0.17 9.54
C SER A 4 -5.79 1.12 10.02
N GLN A 5 -5.55 1.85 11.12
CA GLN A 5 -6.49 2.81 11.69
C GLN A 5 -6.25 4.25 11.24
N LYS A 6 -5.10 4.55 10.64
CA LYS A 6 -4.70 5.92 10.25
C LYS A 6 -4.72 6.13 8.74
N LEU A 7 -4.24 5.15 7.99
CA LEU A 7 -4.12 5.24 6.53
C LEU A 7 -5.46 5.34 5.80
N PRO A 8 -6.56 4.67 6.22
CA PRO A 8 -7.86 4.84 5.59
C PRO A 8 -8.28 6.30 5.39
N GLN A 9 -8.25 7.10 6.46
CA GLN A 9 -8.67 8.50 6.41
C GLN A 9 -7.56 9.47 5.97
N ARG A 10 -6.27 9.10 6.09
CA ARG A 10 -5.16 10.02 5.77
C ARG A 10 -4.62 9.86 4.35
N ILE A 11 -4.70 8.66 3.79
CA ILE A 11 -4.07 8.31 2.51
C ILE A 11 -5.08 7.68 1.56
N PHE A 12 -5.87 6.69 1.99
CA PHE A 12 -6.74 5.97 1.05
C PHE A 12 -7.88 6.85 0.52
N ALA A 13 -8.49 7.65 1.40
CA ALA A 13 -9.49 8.64 0.99
C ALA A 13 -8.93 9.63 -0.05
N SER A 14 -7.74 10.19 0.20
CA SER A 14 -7.09 11.11 -0.73
C SER A 14 -6.69 10.44 -2.05
N ALA A 15 -6.24 9.18 -2.01
CA ALA A 15 -5.94 8.42 -3.23
C ALA A 15 -7.20 8.22 -4.08
N ASN A 16 -8.33 7.92 -3.44
CA ASN A 16 -9.62 7.79 -4.12
C ASN A 16 -10.07 9.13 -4.72
N ASP A 17 -9.83 10.24 -4.03
CA ASP A 17 -10.18 11.57 -4.53
C ASP A 17 -9.31 11.99 -5.72
N LEU A 18 -8.00 11.67 -5.72
CA LEU A 18 -7.13 11.89 -6.88
C LEU A 18 -7.64 11.14 -8.12
N VAL A 19 -8.08 9.89 -7.95
CA VAL A 19 -8.71 9.12 -9.05
C VAL A 19 -9.98 9.79 -9.55
N LYS A 20 -10.88 10.23 -8.66
CA LYS A 20 -12.12 10.93 -9.04
C LYS A 20 -11.84 12.24 -9.79
N LEU A 21 -10.77 12.94 -9.43
CA LEU A 21 -10.36 14.21 -10.03
C LEU A 21 -9.49 14.03 -11.28
N GLY A 22 -9.11 12.80 -11.64
CA GLY A 22 -8.23 12.53 -12.78
C GLY A 22 -6.81 13.09 -12.60
N LEU A 23 -6.32 13.14 -11.36
CA LEU A 23 -5.00 13.66 -11.00
C LEU A 23 -3.96 12.54 -10.87
N GLU A 24 -2.69 12.92 -10.91
CA GLU A 24 -1.55 12.01 -10.73
C GLU A 24 -1.57 11.31 -9.37
N THR A 25 -1.23 10.02 -9.37
CA THR A 25 -1.35 9.13 -8.20
C THR A 25 -0.06 8.42 -7.82
N ASP A 26 1.05 8.63 -8.54
CA ASP A 26 2.31 7.94 -8.29
C ASP A 26 2.81 8.08 -6.85
N HIS A 27 2.81 9.31 -6.33
CA HIS A 27 3.31 9.60 -5.00
C HIS A 27 2.46 8.90 -3.92
N ILE A 28 1.13 8.95 -4.04
CA ILE A 28 0.25 8.38 -3.04
C ILE A 28 0.21 6.86 -3.10
N THR A 29 0.29 6.29 -4.31
CA THR A 29 0.36 4.83 -4.50
C THR A 29 1.68 4.26 -4.00
N LEU A 30 2.80 5.00 -4.14
CA LEU A 30 4.07 4.63 -3.52
C LEU A 30 3.98 4.61 -1.99
N ILE A 31 3.31 5.60 -1.36
CA ILE A 31 3.12 5.61 0.10
C ILE A 31 2.36 4.36 0.56
N ILE A 32 1.30 3.98 -0.17
CA ILE A 32 0.53 2.77 0.14
C ILE A 32 1.42 1.52 -0.01
N ALA A 33 2.17 1.41 -1.11
CA ALA A 33 3.09 0.30 -1.34
C ALA A 33 4.19 0.21 -0.27
N ALA A 34 4.70 1.34 0.20
CA ALA A 34 5.69 1.40 1.28
C ALA A 34 5.12 0.88 2.60
N TRP A 35 3.84 1.17 2.91
CA TRP A 35 3.18 0.59 4.07
C TRP A 35 2.98 -0.93 3.94
N LEU A 36 2.59 -1.41 2.77
CA LEU A 36 2.49 -2.85 2.50
C LEU A 36 3.85 -3.54 2.65
N ARG A 37 4.91 -2.94 2.11
CA ARG A 37 6.28 -3.44 2.28
C ARG A 37 6.70 -3.47 3.75
N PHE A 38 6.36 -2.43 4.52
CA PHE A 38 6.60 -2.40 5.97
C PHE A 38 5.88 -3.55 6.69
N LEU A 39 4.60 -3.79 6.38
CA LEU A 39 3.86 -4.93 6.94
C LEU A 39 4.52 -6.27 6.60
N GLU A 40 4.97 -6.43 5.35
CA GLU A 40 5.57 -7.65 4.85
C GLU A 40 6.85 -8.05 5.61
N ILE A 41 7.78 -7.10 5.77
CA ILE A 41 9.13 -7.38 6.28
C ILE A 41 9.28 -7.22 7.80
N SER A 42 8.36 -6.52 8.45
CA SER A 42 8.49 -6.26 9.88
C SER A 42 8.17 -7.52 10.68
N GLU A 43 9.01 -7.86 11.66
CA GLU A 43 8.71 -8.95 12.59
C GLU A 43 7.59 -8.60 13.56
N LYS A 44 7.56 -7.33 14.01
CA LYS A 44 6.56 -6.82 14.94
C LYS A 44 5.94 -5.56 14.40
N VAL A 45 4.63 -5.57 14.25
CA VAL A 45 3.84 -4.41 13.86
C VAL A 45 2.90 -4.07 15.01
N ASN A 46 3.03 -2.88 15.57
CA ASN A 46 2.06 -2.38 16.54
C ASN A 46 0.84 -1.85 15.79
N ASP A 47 -0.11 -2.74 15.52
CA ASP A 47 -1.36 -2.48 14.81
C ASP A 47 -2.40 -3.53 15.23
N PRO A 48 -3.66 -3.17 15.53
CA PRO A 48 -4.68 -4.14 15.94
C PRO A 48 -5.00 -5.20 14.89
N LEU A 49 -4.71 -4.92 13.61
CA LEU A 49 -4.93 -5.84 12.49
C LEU A 49 -3.62 -6.45 11.96
N ALA A 50 -2.51 -6.32 12.70
CA ALA A 50 -1.18 -6.76 12.26
C ALA A 50 -1.18 -8.19 11.74
N ASP A 51 -1.59 -9.18 12.54
CA ASP A 51 -1.50 -10.60 12.19
C ASP A 51 -2.25 -10.93 10.90
N SER A 52 -3.46 -10.38 10.73
CA SER A 52 -4.27 -10.59 9.53
C SER A 52 -3.62 -9.95 8.31
N LEU A 53 -3.22 -8.68 8.41
CA LEU A 53 -2.64 -7.94 7.29
C LEU A 53 -1.27 -8.49 6.88
N GLN A 54 -0.43 -8.89 7.84
CA GLN A 54 0.86 -9.51 7.56
C GLN A 54 0.73 -10.86 6.85
N LYS A 55 -0.31 -11.64 7.17
CA LYS A 55 -0.59 -12.89 6.46
C LYS A 55 -0.99 -12.64 5.00
N LEU A 56 -1.82 -11.63 4.74
CA LEU A 56 -2.32 -11.31 3.41
C LEU A 56 -1.23 -10.70 2.50
N VAL A 57 -0.40 -9.82 3.06
CA VAL A 57 0.62 -9.09 2.27
C VAL A 57 1.82 -9.97 1.88
N ARG A 58 2.06 -11.07 2.60
CA ARG A 58 3.19 -12.00 2.36
C ARG A 58 2.88 -13.00 1.23
N ASN A 59 2.34 -12.50 0.12
CA ASN A 59 2.17 -13.28 -1.10
C ASN A 59 3.34 -12.98 -2.07
N PRO A 60 3.99 -14.00 -2.66
CA PRO A 60 5.04 -13.77 -3.66
C PRO A 60 4.57 -12.90 -4.84
N ASP A 61 3.31 -13.03 -5.24
CA ASP A 61 2.70 -12.17 -6.25
C ASP A 61 2.33 -10.81 -5.66
N ALA A 62 2.87 -9.73 -6.22
CA ALA A 62 2.68 -8.39 -5.71
C ALA A 62 1.23 -7.90 -5.88
N LEU A 63 0.58 -8.25 -6.99
CA LEU A 63 -0.80 -7.83 -7.25
C LEU A 63 -1.77 -8.55 -6.30
N GLN A 64 -1.56 -9.84 -6.06
CA GLN A 64 -2.34 -10.61 -5.10
C GLN A 64 -2.11 -10.09 -3.67
N SER A 65 -0.87 -9.76 -3.29
CA SER A 65 -0.56 -9.13 -2.00
C SER A 65 -1.35 -7.83 -1.79
N VAL A 66 -1.37 -6.97 -2.81
CA VAL A 66 -2.10 -5.69 -2.79
C VAL A 66 -3.60 -5.94 -2.72
N SER A 67 -4.14 -6.78 -3.60
CA SER A 67 -5.56 -7.07 -3.69
C SER A 67 -6.11 -7.64 -2.38
N ASP A 68 -5.45 -8.68 -1.85
CA ASP A 68 -5.89 -9.35 -0.61
C ASP A 68 -5.81 -8.41 0.59
N THR A 69 -4.73 -7.64 0.71
CA THR A 69 -4.52 -6.75 1.86
C THR A 69 -5.44 -5.54 1.82
N LEU A 70 -5.56 -4.85 0.68
CA LEU A 70 -6.36 -3.63 0.57
C LEU A 70 -7.87 -3.90 0.45
N SER A 71 -8.25 -5.13 0.10
CA SER A 71 -9.65 -5.59 0.13
C SER A 71 -10.06 -6.17 1.48
N PHE A 72 -9.18 -6.23 2.48
CA PHE A 72 -9.49 -6.79 3.79
C PHE A 72 -10.65 -6.05 4.48
N GLU A 73 -11.68 -6.78 4.92
CA GLU A 73 -12.91 -6.21 5.52
C GLU A 73 -12.66 -5.41 6.80
N GLY A 74 -11.58 -5.68 7.52
CA GLY A 74 -11.22 -4.91 8.72
C GLY A 74 -10.79 -3.46 8.44
N LEU A 75 -10.52 -3.08 7.18
CA LEU A 75 -10.15 -1.71 6.82
C LEU A 75 -11.39 -0.81 6.66
N ALA A 76 -11.43 0.29 7.41
CA ALA A 76 -12.57 1.22 7.43
C ALA A 76 -12.83 1.95 6.11
N THR A 77 -11.82 2.09 5.25
CA THR A 77 -11.97 2.67 3.91
C THR A 77 -11.17 1.82 2.94
N LYS A 78 -11.78 1.49 1.80
CA LYS A 78 -11.12 0.73 0.74
C LYS A 78 -10.42 1.69 -0.21
N VAL A 79 -9.25 1.28 -0.70
CA VAL A 79 -8.59 1.94 -1.83
C VAL A 79 -9.33 1.55 -3.10
N ASN A 80 -9.50 2.48 -4.03
CA ASN A 80 -10.07 2.22 -5.35
C ASN A 80 -9.23 1.15 -6.06
N SER A 81 -9.87 0.06 -6.49
CA SER A 81 -9.19 -1.09 -7.10
C SER A 81 -8.47 -0.75 -8.41
N GLN A 82 -8.81 0.36 -9.07
CA GLN A 82 -8.08 0.88 -10.23
C GLN A 82 -6.60 1.17 -9.89
N LEU A 83 -6.27 1.48 -8.63
CA LEU A 83 -4.91 1.76 -8.20
C LEU A 83 -4.08 0.50 -7.90
N PHE A 84 -4.70 -0.69 -7.84
CA PHE A 84 -4.02 -1.89 -7.35
C PHE A 84 -2.82 -2.27 -8.21
N ILE A 85 -2.92 -2.13 -9.54
CA ILE A 85 -1.81 -2.42 -10.46
C ILE A 85 -0.63 -1.47 -10.20
N GLN A 86 -0.88 -0.17 -10.07
CA GLN A 86 0.17 0.82 -9.81
C GLN A 86 0.83 0.61 -8.44
N ILE A 87 0.04 0.33 -7.41
CA ILE A 87 0.57 -0.01 -6.07
C ILE A 87 1.41 -1.30 -6.14
N ALA A 88 0.97 -2.31 -6.89
CA ALA A 88 1.71 -3.56 -7.07
C ALA A 88 3.04 -3.37 -7.81
N ASN A 89 3.08 -2.46 -8.79
CA ASN A 89 4.32 -2.08 -9.46
C ASN A 89 5.30 -1.45 -8.45
N TRP A 90 4.86 -0.50 -7.63
CA TRP A 90 5.70 0.07 -6.57
C TRP A 90 6.13 -0.95 -5.53
N LEU A 91 5.26 -1.87 -5.13
CA LEU A 91 5.60 -2.94 -4.20
C LEU A 91 6.68 -3.86 -4.80
N THR A 92 6.61 -4.16 -6.09
CA THR A 92 7.62 -4.95 -6.82
C THR A 92 8.99 -4.25 -6.81
N GLU A 93 9.00 -2.94 -7.07
CA GLU A 93 10.22 -2.12 -6.98
C GLU A 93 10.80 -2.13 -5.55
N LEU A 94 9.97 -1.95 -4.52
CA LEU A 94 10.37 -1.96 -3.11
C LEU A 94 10.80 -3.33 -2.58
N ARG A 95 10.38 -4.43 -3.23
CA ARG A 95 10.86 -5.79 -2.95
C ARG A 95 12.27 -6.02 -3.50
N SER A 96 12.61 -5.34 -4.60
CA SER A 96 13.81 -5.62 -5.40
C SER A 96 14.94 -4.60 -5.19
N LYS A 97 14.61 -3.38 -4.74
CA LYS A 97 15.55 -2.26 -4.65
C LYS A 97 15.51 -1.57 -3.28
N PRO A 98 16.61 -0.97 -2.83
CA PRO A 98 16.59 -0.06 -1.68
C PRO A 98 15.64 1.12 -1.92
N VAL A 99 14.93 1.57 -0.89
CA VAL A 99 13.93 2.66 -1.00
C VAL A 99 14.51 3.93 -1.64
N ARG A 100 15.79 4.25 -1.40
CA ARG A 100 16.47 5.41 -1.98
C ARG A 100 16.49 5.38 -3.51
N GLU A 101 16.59 4.19 -4.11
CA GLU A 101 16.64 4.00 -5.56
C GLU A 101 15.23 4.05 -6.15
N VAL A 102 14.24 3.48 -5.45
CA VAL A 102 12.83 3.60 -5.84
C VAL A 102 12.39 5.07 -5.87
N LEU A 103 12.79 5.87 -4.88
CA LEU A 103 12.49 7.31 -4.83
C LEU A 103 13.11 8.10 -6.00
N GLN A 104 14.17 7.60 -6.64
CA GLN A 104 14.74 8.24 -7.83
C GLN A 104 13.93 7.97 -9.10
N ILE A 105 13.11 6.91 -9.11
CA ILE A 105 12.17 6.60 -10.20
C ILE A 105 10.97 7.56 -10.16
N LEU A 106 10.57 7.98 -8.96
CA LEU A 106 9.45 8.90 -8.71
C LEU A 106 9.69 10.35 -9.19
N LYS A 107 10.70 10.59 -10.04
CA LYS A 107 11.02 11.94 -10.50
C LYS A 107 9.90 12.49 -11.38
N SER A 108 9.26 13.53 -10.85
CA SER A 108 8.33 14.49 -11.47
C SER A 108 8.82 15.02 -12.81
#